data_AF-J2K6G5-F1
#
_entry.id   AF-J2K6G5-F1
#
_cell.length_a   1.000
_cell.length_b   1.000
_cell.length_c   1.000
_cell.angle_alpha   90.00
_cell.angle_beta   90.00
_cell.angle_gamma   90.00
#
_symmetry.space_group_name_H-M   'P 1'
#
loop_
_entity.id
_entity.type
_entity.pdbx_description
1 polymer ?
#
loop_
_entity_poly.entity_id
_entity_poly.type
_entity_poly.pdbx_seq_one_letter_code
_entity_poly.pdbx_strand_id
1 'polypeptide(L)'
;MNFIQSMCFVLCLFAVESASGQETKTDKRTKEALAQRYAADKLYTDYQRGIYNREAWKASWVGAKLSELYKSWGVPTRTATDEKGGKVLVYENVTNTAGGSYTPGYIETATNGFGQTVVTGQKAAEDTRWSSQYITITTVYADKNGVITKVDFDSKYSRN
;
A
#
# COMPACT_ATOMS: atom_id res chain seq x y z
N MET A 1 -40.16 -37.44 45.51
CA MET A 1 -39.40 -38.05 44.40
C MET A 1 -38.03 -37.38 44.35
N ASN A 2 -36.99 -38.20 44.58
CA ASN A 2 -35.57 -38.08 44.21
C ASN A 2 -34.79 -36.92 44.88
N PHE A 3 -33.92 -37.04 45.90
CA PHE A 3 -32.87 -38.03 46.21
C PHE A 3 -32.10 -38.51 44.98
N ILE A 4 -30.87 -37.99 44.78
CA ILE A 4 -29.66 -38.70 44.31
C ILE A 4 -28.51 -37.69 44.04
N GLN A 5 -27.45 -37.85 44.84
CA GLN A 5 -26.01 -37.74 44.49
C GLN A 5 -25.50 -36.43 43.85
N SER A 6 -24.61 -35.63 44.47
CA SER A 6 -23.46 -36.00 45.31
C SER A 6 -22.74 -37.25 44.81
N MET A 7 -22.18 -37.20 43.60
CA MET A 7 -21.12 -38.11 43.12
C MET A 7 -20.61 -37.60 41.78
N CYS A 8 -19.54 -36.79 41.81
CA CYS A 8 -18.40 -36.86 40.90
C CYS A 8 -17.40 -35.73 41.21
N PHE A 9 -17.17 -35.53 42.51
CA PHE A 9 -15.92 -35.02 43.06
C PHE A 9 -14.81 -36.10 43.00
N VAL A 10 -14.89 -37.00 42.00
CA VAL A 10 -14.03 -38.20 41.80
C VAL A 10 -13.59 -38.25 40.33
N LEU A 11 -13.21 -37.10 39.79
CA LEU A 11 -12.37 -36.99 38.59
C LEU A 11 -11.16 -36.06 38.86
N CYS A 12 -10.76 -35.97 40.14
CA CYS A 12 -9.48 -35.42 40.59
C CYS A 12 -8.42 -36.51 40.85
N LEU A 13 -8.61 -37.74 40.33
CA LEU A 13 -7.77 -38.89 40.65
C LEU A 13 -7.48 -39.77 39.42
N PHE A 14 -7.14 -39.15 38.30
CA PHE A 14 -6.21 -39.78 37.36
C PHE A 14 -5.00 -38.87 37.23
N ALA A 15 -3.95 -39.28 37.95
CA ALA A 15 -2.53 -39.14 37.62
C ALA A 15 -2.19 -37.89 36.78
N VAL A 16 -1.55 -36.86 37.33
CA VAL A 16 -0.15 -36.92 37.82
C VAL A 16 0.61 -38.11 37.23
N GLU A 17 0.55 -38.27 35.91
CA GLU A 17 1.74 -38.67 35.20
C GLU A 17 2.54 -37.41 35.04
N SER A 18 3.62 -37.36 35.83
CA SER A 18 4.79 -36.55 35.59
C SER A 18 4.95 -36.36 34.08
N ALA A 19 4.55 -35.19 33.57
CA ALA A 19 5.08 -34.66 32.34
C ALA A 19 6.56 -34.44 32.65
N SER A 20 7.31 -35.53 32.61
CA SER A 20 8.75 -35.51 32.54
C SER A 20 9.02 -34.55 31.41
N GLY A 21 9.64 -33.43 31.75
CA GLY A 21 10.25 -32.54 30.79
C GLY A 21 11.36 -33.32 30.09
N GLN A 22 10.99 -34.23 29.19
CA GLN A 22 11.81 -34.52 28.05
C GLN A 22 11.76 -33.24 27.24
N GLU A 23 12.75 -32.38 27.46
CA GLU A 23 13.28 -31.56 26.38
C GLU A 23 13.49 -32.51 25.22
N THR A 24 12.49 -32.59 24.34
CA THR A 24 12.64 -33.30 23.07
C THR A 24 13.85 -32.64 22.45
N LYS A 25 14.94 -33.41 22.31
CA LYS A 25 16.11 -33.02 21.54
C LYS A 25 15.59 -32.78 20.13
N THR A 26 15.15 -31.54 19.89
CA THR A 26 14.56 -31.12 18.64
C THR A 26 15.67 -31.30 17.62
N ASP A 27 15.45 -32.21 16.69
CA ASP A 27 16.41 -32.54 15.65
C ASP A 27 16.84 -31.26 14.94
N LYS A 28 18.09 -31.21 14.48
CA LYS A 28 18.68 -30.02 13.85
C LYS A 28 17.77 -29.48 12.75
N ARG A 29 17.18 -30.39 11.97
CA ARG A 29 16.21 -30.10 10.92
C ARG A 29 14.92 -29.45 11.44
N THR A 30 14.42 -29.89 12.59
CA THR A 30 13.22 -29.30 13.22
C THR A 30 13.50 -27.90 13.76
N LYS A 31 14.68 -27.68 14.37
CA LYS A 31 15.10 -26.34 14.83
C LYS A 31 15.26 -25.37 13.66
N GLU A 32 15.89 -25.82 12.57
CA GLU A 32 16.05 -25.01 11.35
C GLU A 32 14.70 -24.69 10.70
N ALA A 33 13.80 -25.67 10.59
CA ALA A 33 12.46 -25.45 10.06
C ALA A 33 11.63 -24.48 10.92
N LEU A 34 11.72 -24.58 12.24
CA LEU A 34 11.07 -23.63 13.16
C LEU A 34 11.67 -22.22 13.01
N ALA A 35 12.99 -22.10 12.96
CA ALA A 35 13.65 -20.81 12.77
C ALA A 35 13.25 -20.14 11.44
N GLN A 36 13.14 -20.92 10.35
CA GLN A 36 12.66 -20.42 9.07
C GLN A 36 11.19 -19.94 9.13
N ARG A 37 10.32 -20.70 9.80
CA ARG A 37 8.92 -20.27 10.02
C ARG A 37 8.83 -19.00 10.84
N TYR A 38 9.55 -18.92 11.96
CA TYR A 38 9.59 -17.70 12.78
C TYR A 38 10.11 -16.49 12.00
N ALA A 39 11.12 -16.67 11.14
CA ALA A 39 11.62 -15.60 10.28
C ALA A 39 10.57 -15.15 9.26
N ALA A 40 9.87 -16.08 8.62
CA ALA A 40 8.80 -15.78 7.68
C ALA A 40 7.61 -15.08 8.35
N ASP A 41 7.17 -15.57 9.52
CA ASP A 41 6.09 -14.98 10.30
C ASP A 41 6.44 -13.57 10.78
N LYS A 42 7.70 -13.37 11.21
CA LYS A 42 8.20 -12.04 11.59
C LYS A 42 8.16 -11.08 10.41
N LEU A 43 8.69 -11.48 9.25
CA LEU A 43 8.68 -10.65 8.04
C LEU A 43 7.25 -10.30 7.62
N TYR A 44 6.34 -11.26 7.64
CA TYR A 44 4.93 -11.03 7.33
C TYR A 44 4.30 -10.05 8.32
N THR A 45 4.54 -10.23 9.62
CA THR A 45 4.00 -9.35 10.67
C THR A 45 4.54 -7.93 10.55
N ASP A 46 5.84 -7.78 10.29
CA ASP A 46 6.48 -6.47 10.07
C ASP A 46 5.91 -5.78 8.83
N TYR A 47 5.68 -6.53 7.75
CA TYR A 47 5.04 -6.03 6.54
C TYR A 47 3.60 -5.55 6.80
N GLN A 48 2.77 -6.37 7.46
CA GLN A 48 1.40 -6.00 7.82
C GLN A 48 1.36 -4.78 8.74
N ARG A 49 2.25 -4.71 9.74
CA ARG A 49 2.37 -3.55 10.62
C ARG A 49 2.81 -2.31 9.85
N GLY A 50 3.71 -2.45 8.87
CA GLY A 50 4.12 -1.37 7.98
C GLY A 50 2.97 -0.82 7.14
N ILE A 51 2.09 -1.68 6.62
CA ILE A 51 0.86 -1.27 5.92
C ILE A 51 -0.07 -0.55 6.90
N TYR A 52 -0.37 -1.17 8.05
CA TYR A 52 -1.26 -0.60 9.05
C TYR A 52 -0.81 0.81 9.48
N ASN A 53 0.47 0.97 9.81
CA ASN A 53 1.01 2.27 10.22
C ASN A 53 0.92 3.31 9.09
N ARG A 54 1.12 2.90 7.84
CA ARG A 54 0.98 3.77 6.67
C ARG A 54 -0.47 4.19 6.41
N GLU A 55 -1.43 3.34 6.77
CA GLU A 55 -2.86 3.59 6.58
C GLU A 55 -3.58 4.11 7.82
N ALA A 56 -2.89 4.18 8.97
CA ALA A 56 -3.46 4.62 10.24
C ALA A 56 -4.09 6.02 10.17
N TRP A 57 -3.55 6.90 9.34
CA TRP A 57 -4.12 8.23 9.11
C TRP A 57 -5.52 8.17 8.48
N LYS A 58 -5.87 7.12 7.72
CA LYS A 58 -7.23 6.94 7.18
C LYS A 58 -8.19 6.64 8.33
N ALA A 59 -7.78 5.73 9.20
CA ALA A 59 -8.56 5.32 10.36
C ALA A 59 -8.77 6.46 11.37
N SER A 60 -7.80 7.39 11.50
CA SER A 60 -7.94 8.53 12.41
C SER A 60 -9.06 9.51 12.05
N TRP A 61 -9.55 9.47 10.81
CA TRP A 61 -10.69 10.29 10.37
C TRP A 61 -12.04 9.59 10.55
N VAL A 62 -12.07 8.28 10.75
CA VAL A 62 -13.34 7.56 10.98
C VAL A 62 -13.92 8.00 12.33
N GLY A 63 -15.19 8.41 12.32
CA GLY A 63 -15.88 8.99 13.47
C GLY A 63 -15.78 10.52 13.58
N ALA A 64 -14.86 11.17 12.85
CA ALA A 64 -14.76 12.61 12.82
C ALA A 64 -15.91 13.26 12.02
N LYS A 65 -16.18 14.54 12.28
CA LYS A 65 -17.23 15.29 11.56
C LYS A 65 -16.68 15.86 10.26
N LEU A 66 -17.50 15.85 9.20
CA LEU A 66 -17.14 16.49 7.92
C LEU A 66 -16.74 17.96 8.07
N SER A 67 -17.32 18.69 9.03
CA SER A 67 -16.94 20.08 9.32
C SER A 67 -15.49 20.22 9.76
N GLU A 68 -14.92 19.24 10.46
CA GLU A 68 -13.52 19.24 10.88
C GLU A 68 -12.61 18.91 9.68
N LEU A 69 -13.03 17.94 8.87
CA LEU A 69 -12.34 17.59 7.64
C LEU A 69 -12.28 18.78 6.68
N TYR A 70 -13.37 19.53 6.50
CA TYR A 70 -13.36 20.76 5.69
C TYR A 70 -12.43 21.84 6.21
N LYS A 71 -12.28 21.98 7.53
CA LYS A 71 -11.32 22.93 8.12
C LYS A 71 -9.88 22.50 7.87
N SER A 72 -9.62 21.20 7.90
CA SER A 72 -8.28 20.63 7.75
C SER A 72 -7.83 20.53 6.29
N TRP A 73 -8.70 20.04 5.41
CA TRP A 73 -8.38 19.69 4.03
C TRP A 73 -8.97 20.64 3.00
N GLY A 74 -9.90 21.52 3.41
CA GLY A 74 -10.63 22.39 2.50
C GLY A 74 -11.78 21.68 1.78
N VAL A 75 -12.27 22.34 0.73
CA VAL A 75 -13.40 21.87 -0.07
C VAL A 75 -12.96 20.70 -0.97
N PRO A 76 -13.75 19.63 -1.07
CA PRO A 76 -13.44 18.50 -1.95
C PRO A 76 -13.52 18.90 -3.43
N THR A 77 -12.79 18.18 -4.27
CA THR A 77 -12.84 18.32 -5.73
C THR A 77 -14.23 17.96 -6.27
N ARG A 78 -14.85 16.91 -5.72
CA ARG A 78 -16.19 16.44 -6.13
C ARG A 78 -16.97 15.93 -4.92
N THR A 79 -18.30 16.03 -4.99
CA THR A 79 -19.20 15.48 -3.98
C THR A 79 -20.37 14.76 -4.63
N ALA A 80 -20.79 13.65 -4.04
CA ALA A 80 -22.01 12.94 -4.38
C ALA A 80 -22.78 12.58 -3.10
N THR A 81 -24.05 12.27 -3.24
CA THR A 81 -24.90 11.75 -2.16
C THR A 81 -25.11 10.26 -2.41
N ASP A 82 -24.98 9.43 -1.38
CA ASP A 82 -25.30 8.00 -1.49
C ASP A 82 -26.82 7.78 -1.46
N GLU A 83 -27.26 6.57 -1.80
CA GLU A 83 -28.69 6.19 -1.82
C GLU A 83 -29.36 6.25 -0.43
N LYS A 84 -28.58 6.32 0.65
CA LYS A 84 -29.04 6.37 2.05
C LYS A 84 -29.01 7.79 2.63
N GLY A 85 -28.70 8.80 1.81
CA GLY A 85 -28.60 10.20 2.20
C GLY A 85 -27.26 10.59 2.87
N GLY A 86 -26.28 9.69 2.88
CA GLY A 86 -24.89 9.98 3.22
C GLY A 86 -24.17 10.74 2.11
N LYS A 87 -22.95 11.21 2.41
CA LYS A 87 -22.13 12.00 1.48
C LYS A 87 -20.87 11.24 1.10
N VAL A 88 -20.52 11.31 -0.17
CA VAL A 88 -19.25 10.85 -0.73
C VAL A 88 -18.48 12.06 -1.22
N LEU A 89 -17.27 12.25 -0.71
CA LEU A 89 -16.42 13.38 -1.02
C LEU A 89 -15.14 12.87 -1.66
N VAL A 90 -14.73 13.49 -2.76
CA VAL A 90 -13.54 13.09 -3.51
C VAL A 90 -12.56 14.23 -3.51
N TYR A 91 -11.36 13.97 -2.99
CA TYR A 91 -10.19 14.85 -3.05
C TYR A 91 -9.23 14.28 -4.09
N GLU A 92 -9.03 15.00 -5.18
CA GLU A 92 -8.12 14.62 -6.25
C GLU A 92 -6.96 15.61 -6.32
N ASN A 93 -5.74 15.08 -6.31
CA ASN A 93 -4.53 15.85 -6.55
C ASN A 93 -3.79 15.24 -7.74
N VAL A 94 -3.51 16.07 -8.74
CA VAL A 94 -2.78 15.71 -9.96
C VAL A 94 -1.47 16.46 -9.98
N THR A 95 -0.37 15.72 -9.92
CA THR A 95 0.99 16.25 -10.05
C THR A 95 1.58 15.80 -11.38
N ASN A 96 2.00 16.76 -12.21
CA ASN A 96 2.67 16.48 -13.48
C ASN A 96 4.14 16.89 -13.39
N THR A 97 5.04 16.03 -13.86
CA THR A 97 6.48 16.30 -13.92
C THR A 97 6.98 16.02 -15.32
N ALA A 98 7.91 16.80 -15.83
CA ALA A 98 8.54 16.54 -17.12
C ALA A 98 10.04 16.81 -17.02
N GLY A 99 10.80 16.17 -17.90
CA GLY A 99 12.25 16.34 -17.94
C GLY A 99 12.86 15.77 -19.21
N GLY A 100 14.19 15.74 -19.23
CA GLY A 100 14.97 15.29 -20.38
C GLY A 100 15.26 16.39 -21.39
N SER A 101 15.85 16.01 -22.51
CA SER A 101 16.30 16.93 -23.55
C SER A 101 16.20 16.29 -24.93
N TYR A 102 16.12 17.15 -25.94
CA TYR A 102 16.20 16.75 -27.34
C TYR A 102 17.50 17.29 -27.93
N THR A 103 18.32 16.39 -28.47
CA THR A 103 19.53 16.73 -29.22
C THR A 103 19.28 16.41 -30.69
N PRO A 104 19.20 17.42 -31.57
CA PRO A 104 19.04 17.19 -33.00
C PRO A 104 20.21 16.40 -33.58
N GLY A 105 19.91 15.47 -34.49
CA GLY A 105 20.91 14.81 -35.31
C GLY A 105 21.39 15.73 -36.43
N TYR A 106 22.55 15.41 -37.00
CA TYR A 106 23.09 16.16 -38.13
C TYR A 106 23.89 15.24 -39.06
N ILE A 107 24.04 15.66 -40.30
CA ILE A 107 24.88 15.01 -41.31
C ILE A 107 26.10 15.89 -41.50
N GLU A 108 27.28 15.29 -41.41
CA GLU A 108 28.53 15.93 -41.76
C GLU A 108 28.80 15.70 -43.24
N THR A 109 29.11 16.79 -43.95
CA THR A 109 29.44 16.74 -45.37
C THR A 109 30.79 17.42 -45.63
N ALA A 110 31.49 16.97 -46.65
CA ALA A 110 32.71 17.59 -47.15
C ALA A 110 32.71 17.62 -48.68
N THR A 111 33.55 18.47 -49.27
CA THR A 111 33.75 18.50 -50.73
C THR A 111 34.95 17.63 -51.08
N ASN A 112 34.78 16.66 -51.98
CA ASN A 112 35.88 15.82 -52.46
C ASN A 112 36.77 16.56 -53.47
N GLY A 113 37.89 15.95 -53.89
CA GLY A 113 38.80 16.52 -54.89
C GLY A 113 38.21 16.73 -56.28
N PHE A 114 36.96 16.29 -56.52
CA PHE A 114 36.19 16.48 -57.76
C PHE A 114 35.10 17.55 -57.61
N GLY A 115 35.07 18.29 -56.50
CA GLY A 115 34.07 19.34 -56.25
C GLY A 115 32.68 18.82 -55.84
N GLN A 116 32.53 17.51 -55.57
CA GLN A 116 31.25 16.91 -55.16
C GLN A 116 31.10 16.96 -53.64
N THR A 117 29.89 17.26 -53.16
CA THR A 117 29.56 17.13 -51.73
C THR A 117 29.35 15.66 -51.40
N VAL A 118 30.13 15.14 -50.45
CA VAL A 118 30.05 13.76 -49.95
C VAL A 118 29.71 13.77 -48.46
N VAL A 119 28.92 12.79 -48.02
CA VAL A 119 28.64 12.59 -46.59
C VAL A 119 29.86 11.96 -45.94
N THR A 120 30.37 12.60 -44.89
CA THR A 120 31.55 12.15 -44.14
C THR A 120 31.20 11.57 -42.78
N GLY A 121 30.00 11.85 -42.28
CA GLY A 121 29.54 11.38 -41.00
C GLY A 121 28.06 11.67 -40.79
N GLN A 122 27.46 10.99 -39.82
CA GLN A 122 26.10 11.26 -39.40
C GLN A 122 25.97 11.01 -37.90
N LYS A 123 25.33 11.93 -37.21
CA LYS A 123 24.87 11.76 -35.84
C LYS A 123 23.35 11.66 -35.82
N ALA A 124 22.82 10.59 -35.24
CA ALA A 124 21.39 10.43 -35.05
C ALA A 124 20.86 11.44 -34.03
N ALA A 125 19.58 11.78 -34.13
CA ALA A 125 18.92 12.57 -33.10
C ALA A 125 18.74 11.72 -31.84
N GLU A 126 18.89 12.35 -30.67
CA GLU A 126 18.67 11.73 -29.37
C GLU A 126 17.52 12.46 -28.67
N ASP A 127 16.48 11.71 -28.30
CA ASP A 127 15.37 12.23 -27.52
C ASP A 127 15.28 11.49 -26.18
N THR A 128 15.49 12.24 -25.10
CA THR A 128 15.40 11.73 -23.73
C THR A 128 14.24 12.36 -22.97
N ARG A 129 13.38 13.12 -23.66
CA ARG A 129 12.25 13.80 -23.03
C ARG A 129 11.27 12.78 -22.47
N TRP A 130 10.76 13.09 -21.31
CA TRP A 130 9.75 12.28 -20.64
C TRP A 130 8.78 13.19 -19.89
N SER A 131 7.59 12.67 -19.67
CA SER A 131 6.58 13.27 -18.82
C SER A 131 6.00 12.20 -17.90
N SER A 132 5.66 12.57 -16.68
CA SER A 132 4.98 11.70 -15.74
C SER A 132 3.84 12.43 -15.06
N GLN A 133 2.85 11.65 -14.67
CA GLN A 133 1.68 12.11 -13.96
C GLN A 133 1.44 11.20 -12.76
N TYR A 134 1.20 11.84 -11.62
CA TYR A 134 0.81 11.19 -10.39
C TYR A 134 -0.58 11.72 -9.99
N ILE A 135 -1.57 10.84 -9.93
CA ILE A 135 -2.93 11.15 -9.51
C ILE A 135 -3.18 10.46 -8.18
N THR A 136 -3.43 11.22 -7.13
CA THR A 136 -3.90 10.68 -5.85
C THR A 136 -5.36 11.04 -5.65
N ILE A 137 -6.18 10.04 -5.32
CA ILE A 137 -7.60 10.19 -5.05
C ILE A 137 -7.85 9.72 -3.63
N THR A 138 -8.36 10.61 -2.78
CA THR A 138 -8.88 10.26 -1.45
C THR A 138 -10.39 10.40 -1.45
N THR A 139 -11.09 9.31 -1.19
CA THR A 139 -12.55 9.28 -1.13
C THR A 139 -13.01 9.12 0.31
N VAL A 140 -13.78 10.08 0.80
CA VAL A 140 -14.33 10.09 2.16
C VAL A 140 -15.82 9.81 2.09
N TYR A 141 -16.27 8.83 2.85
CA TYR A 141 -17.66 8.48 3.01
C TYR A 141 -18.14 8.95 4.37
N ALA A 142 -19.29 9.60 4.40
CA ALA A 142 -19.92 10.06 5.63
C ALA A 142 -21.40 9.69 5.66
N ASP A 143 -21.92 9.42 6.84
CA ASP A 143 -23.33 9.15 7.04
C ASP A 143 -24.19 10.42 6.88
N LYS A 144 -25.52 10.26 6.98
CA LYS A 144 -26.48 11.37 6.95
C LYS A 144 -26.28 12.43 8.04
N ASN A 145 -25.55 12.10 9.11
CA ASN A 145 -25.23 13.01 10.22
C ASN A 145 -23.87 13.71 10.00
N GLY A 146 -23.24 13.51 8.83
CA GLY A 146 -21.94 14.06 8.49
C GLY A 146 -20.80 13.47 9.31
N VAL A 147 -20.94 12.25 9.83
CA VAL A 147 -19.89 11.49 10.51
C VAL A 147 -19.19 10.62 9.50
N ILE A 148 -17.86 10.72 9.44
CA ILE A 148 -17.05 9.94 8.49
C ILE A 148 -17.09 8.47 8.90
N THR A 149 -17.44 7.61 7.95
CA THR A 149 -17.54 6.16 8.15
C THR A 149 -16.42 5.39 7.48
N LYS A 150 -15.82 5.97 6.42
CA LYS A 150 -14.74 5.34 5.66
C LYS A 150 -13.90 6.37 4.93
N VAL A 151 -12.59 6.10 4.81
CA VAL A 151 -11.66 6.85 3.97
C VAL A 151 -10.89 5.88 3.10
N ASP A 152 -11.04 6.01 1.79
CA ASP A 152 -10.30 5.26 0.78
C ASP A 152 -9.23 6.16 0.16
N PHE A 153 -8.11 5.55 -0.24
CA PHE A 153 -7.02 6.23 -0.93
C PHE A 153 -6.57 5.37 -2.10
N ASP A 154 -6.49 5.98 -3.27
CA ASP A 154 -5.93 5.40 -4.48
C ASP A 154 -4.85 6.33 -5.03
N SER A 155 -3.82 5.75 -5.65
CA SER A 155 -2.77 6.50 -6.31
C SER A 155 -2.38 5.84 -7.62
N LYS A 156 -2.37 6.61 -8.70
CA LYS A 156 -2.00 6.15 -10.04
C LYS A 156 -0.80 6.95 -10.53
N TYR A 157 0.13 6.23 -11.13
CA TYR A 157 1.29 6.79 -11.78
C TYR A 157 1.28 6.40 -13.26
N SER A 158 1.51 7.36 -14.14
CA SER A 158 1.76 7.13 -15.55
C SER A 158 3.01 7.90 -15.99
N ARG A 159 3.76 7.33 -16.93
CA ARG A 159 4.93 7.97 -17.55
C ARG A 159 4.88 7.73 -19.04
N ASN A 160 5.04 8.80 -19.80
CA ASN A 160 5.15 8.82 -21.26
C ASN A 160 6.55 9.28 -21.65
#